data_AF-A0A519JIA1-F1
#
_entry.id   AF-A0A519JIA1-F1
#
_cell.length_a   1.000
_cell.length_b   1.000
_cell.length_c   1.000
_cell.angle_alpha   90.00
_cell.angle_beta   90.00
_cell.angle_gamma   90.00
#
_symmetry.space_group_name_H-M   'P 1'
#
loop_
_entity.id
_entity.type
_entity.pdbx_description
1 polymer ?
#
loop_
_entity_poly.entity_id
_entity_poly.type
_entity_poly.pdbx_seq_one_letter_code
_entity_poly.pdbx_strand_id
1 'polypeptide(L)'
;MLTLDDILHPITPAQFLAEYDDRKPLYIPATDDARKREVLTWSAWNGLLNQTANWSAASLRLMRNHQAVPAEQYCQPIQTPNGMVMRPFPAKVEVFMSAGASLVANEVTHLHPPVTAVAAALGSAYGAQIGANVYCSFEGVRAFGSHYDNHHVFVVQTEGEKVWNLYGNRAENPTENPADTPETRLFFEKTRGPVV
;
A
#
# COMPACT_ATOMS: atom_id res chain seq x y z
N MET A 1 -9.82 -19.50 -11.42
CA MET A 1 -8.64 -18.94 -10.73
C MET A 1 -8.49 -17.53 -11.25
N LEU A 2 -8.25 -16.54 -10.39
CA LEU A 2 -7.99 -15.16 -10.83
C LEU A 2 -6.70 -15.13 -11.68
N THR A 3 -6.70 -14.36 -12.76
CA THR A 3 -5.56 -14.25 -13.69
C THR A 3 -5.09 -12.81 -13.86
N LEU A 4 -3.95 -12.61 -14.53
CA LEU A 4 -3.48 -11.26 -14.88
C LEU A 4 -4.47 -10.53 -15.82
N ASP A 5 -5.15 -11.26 -16.71
CA ASP A 5 -6.17 -10.68 -17.60
C ASP A 5 -7.35 -10.12 -16.80
N ASP A 6 -7.80 -10.83 -15.76
CA ASP A 6 -8.87 -10.35 -14.87
C ASP A 6 -8.48 -9.05 -14.14
N ILE A 7 -7.21 -8.93 -13.73
CA ILE A 7 -6.67 -7.77 -13.01
C ILE A 7 -6.53 -6.54 -13.93
N LEU A 8 -6.08 -6.76 -15.16
CA LEU A 8 -5.78 -5.70 -16.12
C LEU A 8 -6.99 -5.27 -16.97
N HIS A 9 -8.09 -6.03 -16.92
CA HIS A 9 -9.28 -5.73 -17.73
C HIS A 9 -9.69 -4.25 -17.64
N PRO A 10 -9.93 -3.57 -18.78
CA PRO A 10 -10.08 -4.11 -20.14
C PRO A 10 -8.78 -4.20 -20.96
N ILE A 11 -7.62 -3.93 -20.37
CA ILE A 11 -6.32 -4.04 -21.04
C ILE A 11 -5.87 -5.49 -21.04
N THR A 12 -5.56 -6.04 -22.21
CA THR A 12 -5.05 -7.42 -22.30
C THR A 12 -3.62 -7.51 -21.77
N PRO A 13 -3.18 -8.64 -21.20
CA PRO A 13 -1.80 -8.85 -20.78
C PRO A 13 -0.78 -8.57 -21.90
N ALA A 14 -1.09 -8.96 -23.15
CA ALA A 14 -0.21 -8.72 -24.29
C ALA A 14 -0.03 -7.21 -24.56
N GLN A 15 -1.11 -6.43 -24.50
CA GLN A 15 -1.04 -4.98 -24.66
C GLN A 15 -0.29 -4.34 -23.49
N PHE A 16 -0.56 -4.77 -22.26
CA PHE A 16 0.11 -4.28 -21.06
C PHE A 16 1.64 -4.46 -21.14
N LEU A 17 2.09 -5.67 -21.47
CA LEU A 17 3.52 -5.98 -21.60
C LEU A 17 4.20 -5.20 -22.74
N ALA A 18 3.50 -4.98 -23.85
CA ALA A 18 4.05 -4.26 -25.00
C ALA A 18 4.18 -2.74 -24.74
N GLU A 19 3.22 -2.16 -24.02
CA GLU A 19 3.06 -0.70 -23.97
C GLU A 19 3.34 -0.06 -22.60
N TYR A 20 3.16 -0.79 -21.50
CA TYR A 20 3.12 -0.20 -20.14
C TYR A 20 4.18 -0.77 -19.20
N ASP A 21 4.34 -2.09 -19.17
CA ASP A 21 5.30 -2.77 -18.27
C ASP A 21 6.71 -2.17 -18.41
N ASP A 22 7.28 -1.73 -17.30
CA ASP A 22 8.56 -1.00 -17.17
C ASP A 22 8.73 0.25 -18.09
N ARG A 23 7.64 0.81 -18.62
CA ARG A 23 7.67 1.92 -19.58
C ARG A 23 6.95 3.15 -19.08
N LYS A 24 5.67 3.02 -18.73
CA LYS A 24 4.81 4.13 -18.33
C LYS A 24 3.67 3.64 -17.43
N PRO A 25 3.10 4.51 -16.60
CA PRO A 25 1.95 4.14 -15.78
C PRO A 25 0.74 3.71 -16.63
N LEU A 26 -0.02 2.74 -16.11
CA LEU A 26 -1.35 2.40 -16.61
C LEU A 26 -2.38 2.78 -15.54
N TYR A 27 -3.36 3.60 -15.94
CA TYR A 27 -4.54 3.89 -15.15
C TYR A 27 -5.76 3.21 -15.78
N ILE A 28 -6.41 2.33 -15.01
CA ILE A 28 -7.68 1.70 -15.40
C ILE A 28 -8.76 2.25 -14.45
N PRO A 29 -9.68 3.09 -14.94
CA PRO A 29 -10.79 3.61 -14.14
C PRO A 29 -11.58 2.47 -13.47
N ALA A 30 -11.99 2.70 -12.23
CA ALA A 30 -13.05 1.91 -11.62
C ALA A 30 -14.37 2.44 -12.19
N THR A 31 -14.83 1.86 -13.30
CA THR A 31 -16.22 2.03 -13.76
C THR A 31 -17.13 1.19 -12.85
N ASP A 32 -18.20 0.58 -13.36
CA ASP A 32 -19.09 -0.32 -12.58
C ASP A 32 -18.44 -1.68 -12.23
N ASP A 33 -17.11 -1.78 -12.21
CA ASP A 33 -16.38 -3.02 -11.92
C ASP A 33 -16.27 -3.26 -10.41
N ALA A 34 -17.28 -3.94 -9.85
CA ALA A 34 -17.30 -4.33 -8.45
C ALA A 34 -16.12 -5.23 -8.05
N ARG A 35 -15.45 -5.92 -8.99
CA ARG A 35 -14.37 -6.87 -8.67
C ARG A 35 -13.20 -6.22 -7.93
N LYS A 36 -12.86 -4.98 -8.26
CA LYS A 36 -11.79 -4.22 -7.60
C LYS A 36 -12.11 -4.00 -6.12
N ARG A 37 -13.36 -3.64 -5.80
CA ARG A 37 -13.84 -3.45 -4.42
C ARG A 37 -13.80 -4.75 -3.61
N GLU A 38 -14.17 -5.87 -4.23
CA GLU A 38 -14.20 -7.18 -3.57
C GLU A 38 -12.81 -7.73 -3.18
N VAL A 39 -11.72 -7.12 -3.67
CA VAL A 39 -10.36 -7.49 -3.23
C VAL A 39 -10.17 -7.23 -1.72
N LEU A 40 -10.74 -6.15 -1.19
CA LEU A 40 -10.74 -5.86 0.23
C LEU A 40 -11.84 -4.84 0.58
N THR A 41 -13.01 -5.35 0.94
CA THR A 41 -14.14 -4.50 1.37
C THR A 41 -13.88 -3.85 2.72
N TRP A 42 -14.55 -2.73 3.00
CA TRP A 42 -14.42 -2.07 4.30
C TRP A 42 -14.73 -3.00 5.50
N SER A 43 -15.75 -3.84 5.37
CA SER A 43 -16.11 -4.80 6.43
C SER A 43 -15.03 -5.86 6.62
N ALA A 44 -14.45 -6.39 5.54
CA ALA A 44 -13.37 -7.37 5.62
C ALA A 44 -12.12 -6.74 6.26
N TRP A 45 -11.80 -5.50 5.89
CA TRP A 45 -10.68 -4.76 6.47
C TRP A 45 -10.82 -4.58 7.98
N ASN A 46 -11.99 -4.16 8.46
CA ASN A 46 -12.25 -4.04 9.90
C ASN A 46 -12.20 -5.41 10.60
N GLY A 47 -12.68 -6.48 9.95
CA GLY A 47 -12.53 -7.84 10.45
C GLY A 47 -11.07 -8.27 10.64
N LEU A 48 -10.18 -7.89 9.71
CA LEU A 48 -8.74 -8.16 9.83
C LEU A 48 -8.08 -7.33 10.93
N LEU A 49 -8.42 -6.04 11.05
CA LEU A 49 -7.92 -5.18 12.13
C LEU A 49 -8.29 -5.71 13.52
N ASN A 50 -9.49 -6.30 13.65
CA ASN A 50 -9.94 -6.92 14.90
C ASN A 50 -9.18 -8.22 15.26
N GLN A 51 -8.45 -8.82 14.34
CA GLN A 51 -7.53 -9.94 14.61
C GLN A 51 -6.21 -9.41 15.18
N THR A 52 -6.28 -8.79 16.36
CA THR A 52 -5.15 -8.06 17.00
C THR A 52 -3.86 -8.87 17.16
N ALA A 53 -3.95 -10.21 17.21
CA ALA A 53 -2.79 -11.09 17.30
C ALA A 53 -1.89 -11.08 16.05
N ASN A 54 -2.45 -10.72 14.88
CA ASN A 54 -1.73 -10.65 13.61
C ASN A 54 -0.87 -9.37 13.48
N TRP A 55 -1.11 -8.38 14.36
CA TRP A 55 -0.52 -7.06 14.24
C TRP A 55 0.59 -6.83 15.27
N SER A 56 1.61 -6.11 14.84
CA SER A 56 2.72 -5.61 15.66
C SER A 56 3.05 -4.18 15.24
N ALA A 57 3.91 -3.52 16.00
CA ALA A 57 4.47 -2.21 15.63
C ALA A 57 5.18 -2.21 14.26
N ALA A 58 5.62 -3.37 13.75
CA ALA A 58 6.24 -3.49 12.43
C ALA A 58 5.22 -3.69 11.30
N SER A 59 4.17 -4.48 11.54
CA SER A 59 3.17 -4.83 10.52
C SER A 59 1.99 -3.86 10.44
N LEU A 60 1.73 -3.06 11.47
CA LEU A 60 0.69 -2.04 11.45
C LEU A 60 1.23 -0.71 11.99
N ARG A 61 1.46 0.23 11.07
CA ARG A 61 2.14 1.50 11.33
C ARG A 61 1.20 2.68 11.11
N LEU A 62 1.48 3.79 11.79
CA LEU A 62 0.81 5.06 11.60
C LEU A 62 1.76 6.10 11.02
N MET A 63 1.31 6.84 10.02
CA MET A 63 2.03 7.93 9.36
C MET A 63 1.24 9.22 9.45
N ARG A 64 1.87 10.32 9.85
CA ARG A 64 1.24 11.65 9.93
C ARG A 64 2.27 12.73 9.60
N ASN A 65 1.91 13.69 8.74
CA ASN A 65 2.81 14.77 8.31
C ASN A 65 4.17 14.26 7.81
N HIS A 66 4.16 13.23 6.96
CA HIS A 66 5.38 12.59 6.45
C HIS A 66 6.26 11.94 7.52
N GLN A 67 5.76 11.67 8.73
CA GLN A 67 6.53 11.05 9.81
C GLN A 67 5.81 9.84 10.38
N ALA A 68 6.57 8.81 10.74
CA ALA A 68 6.03 7.69 11.48
C ALA A 68 5.67 8.14 12.90
N VAL A 69 4.46 7.83 13.34
CA VAL A 69 4.08 7.98 14.74
C VAL A 69 4.87 6.93 15.55
N PRO A 70 5.57 7.30 16.64
CA PRO A 70 6.29 6.33 17.47
C PRO A 70 5.36 5.26 17.99
N ALA A 71 5.80 3.99 17.91
CA ALA A 71 4.98 2.84 18.24
C ALA A 71 4.49 2.88 19.70
N GLU A 72 5.29 3.41 20.61
CA GLU A 72 4.99 3.54 22.04
C GLU A 72 3.75 4.41 22.31
N GLN A 73 3.39 5.29 21.37
CA GLN A 73 2.21 6.16 21.51
C GLN A 73 0.90 5.42 21.26
N TYR A 74 0.90 4.37 20.42
CA TYR A 74 -0.32 3.65 20.03
C TYR A 74 -0.27 2.13 20.25
N CYS A 75 0.90 1.57 20.58
CA CYS A 75 1.09 0.16 20.90
C CYS A 75 1.25 -0.06 22.40
N GLN A 76 1.06 -1.31 22.82
CA GLN A 76 1.31 -1.78 24.18
C GLN A 76 2.14 -3.08 24.16
N PRO A 77 2.99 -3.29 25.17
CA PRO A 77 3.75 -4.53 25.28
C PRO A 77 2.81 -5.69 25.66
N ILE A 78 2.88 -6.79 24.90
CA ILE A 78 2.13 -8.01 25.14
C ILE A 78 3.11 -9.18 25.22
N GLN A 79 3.05 -9.93 26.33
CA GLN A 79 3.82 -11.16 26.47
C GLN A 79 3.23 -12.23 25.55
N THR A 80 4.08 -12.80 24.69
CA THR A 80 3.74 -13.96 23.84
C THR A 80 4.64 -15.15 24.19
N PRO A 81 4.33 -16.36 23.71
CA PRO A 81 5.25 -17.50 23.83
C PRO A 81 6.64 -17.25 23.22
N ASN A 82 6.72 -16.36 22.22
CA ASN A 82 7.96 -16.03 21.50
C ASN A 82 8.66 -14.78 22.05
N GLY A 83 8.22 -14.26 23.21
CA GLY A 83 8.76 -13.06 23.83
C GLY A 83 7.79 -11.88 23.81
N MET A 84 8.28 -10.72 24.25
CA MET A 84 7.50 -9.49 24.32
C MET A 84 7.33 -8.87 22.92
N VAL A 85 6.10 -8.51 22.57
CA VAL A 85 5.78 -7.85 21.28
C VAL A 85 4.99 -6.58 21.54
N MET A 86 5.36 -5.49 20.87
CA MET A 86 4.55 -4.26 20.85
C MET A 86 3.38 -4.44 19.89
N ARG A 87 2.16 -4.45 20.42
CA ARG A 87 0.94 -4.61 19.62
C ARG A 87 0.12 -3.32 19.58
N PRO A 88 -0.40 -2.91 18.41
CA PRO A 88 -1.29 -1.76 18.30
C PRO A 88 -2.52 -1.91 19.20
N PHE A 89 -2.88 -0.84 19.90
CA PHE A 89 -4.09 -0.76 20.69
C PHE A 89 -5.20 -0.07 19.87
N PRO A 90 -6.28 -0.77 19.48
CA PRO A 90 -7.25 -0.27 18.50
C PRO A 90 -7.80 1.14 18.79
N ALA A 91 -8.19 1.42 20.04
CA ALA A 91 -8.73 2.73 20.39
C ALA A 91 -7.71 3.87 20.25
N LYS A 92 -6.41 3.61 20.49
CA LYS A 92 -5.36 4.61 20.24
C LYS A 92 -5.11 4.81 18.75
N VAL A 93 -5.14 3.72 17.97
CA VAL A 93 -5.04 3.79 16.51
C VAL A 93 -6.17 4.66 15.95
N GLU A 94 -7.40 4.43 16.39
CA GLU A 94 -8.58 5.20 15.99
C GLU A 94 -8.43 6.70 16.30
N VAL A 95 -7.97 7.05 17.51
CA VAL A 95 -7.69 8.44 17.89
C VAL A 95 -6.70 9.10 16.93
N PHE A 96 -5.59 8.43 16.59
CA PHE A 96 -4.64 8.99 15.63
C PHE A 96 -5.22 9.13 14.22
N MET A 97 -5.99 8.14 13.76
CA MET A 97 -6.63 8.19 12.45
C MET A 97 -7.65 9.33 12.38
N SER A 98 -8.46 9.55 13.42
CA SER A 98 -9.38 10.70 13.52
C SER A 98 -8.66 12.06 13.52
N ALA A 99 -7.38 12.08 13.92
CA ALA A 99 -6.52 13.26 13.90
C ALA A 99 -5.70 13.41 12.58
N GLY A 100 -6.04 12.61 11.56
CA GLY A 100 -5.46 12.66 10.23
C GLY A 100 -4.24 11.76 10.01
N ALA A 101 -3.93 10.84 10.91
CA ALA A 101 -2.92 9.83 10.63
C ALA A 101 -3.45 8.82 9.59
N SER A 102 -2.56 8.36 8.71
CA SER A 102 -2.82 7.25 7.80
C SER A 102 -2.28 5.95 8.40
N LEU A 103 -3.05 4.89 8.26
CA LEU A 103 -2.71 3.53 8.66
C LEU A 103 -2.04 2.80 7.50
N VAL A 104 -0.94 2.12 7.81
CA VAL A 104 -0.15 1.32 6.87
C VAL A 104 -0.07 -0.09 7.44
N ALA A 105 -0.71 -1.04 6.77
CA ALA A 105 -0.64 -2.45 7.11
C ALA A 105 0.28 -3.16 6.12
N ASN A 106 1.41 -3.65 6.59
CA ASN A 106 2.41 -4.33 5.78
C ASN A 106 2.20 -5.83 5.80
N GLU A 107 2.68 -6.51 4.75
CA GLU A 107 2.74 -7.98 4.67
C GLU A 107 1.36 -8.66 4.81
N VAL A 108 0.34 -8.09 4.17
CA VAL A 108 -1.04 -8.61 4.24
C VAL A 108 -1.33 -9.72 3.23
N THR A 109 -0.35 -10.11 2.41
CA THR A 109 -0.47 -11.01 1.26
C THR A 109 -1.25 -12.29 1.57
N HIS A 110 -1.10 -12.83 2.78
CA HIS A 110 -1.70 -14.10 3.20
C HIS A 110 -2.80 -13.96 4.26
N LEU A 111 -3.18 -12.73 4.61
CA LEU A 111 -4.17 -12.48 5.67
C LEU A 111 -5.61 -12.50 5.16
N HIS A 112 -5.82 -12.33 3.85
CA HIS A 112 -7.15 -12.26 3.24
C HIS A 112 -7.21 -13.01 1.90
N PRO A 113 -8.09 -14.03 1.73
CA PRO A 113 -8.06 -14.87 0.53
C PRO A 113 -8.15 -14.13 -0.83
N PRO A 114 -8.99 -13.08 -0.99
CA PRO A 114 -8.99 -12.28 -2.22
C PRO A 114 -7.65 -11.59 -2.51
N VAL A 115 -6.98 -11.03 -1.49
CA VAL A 115 -5.63 -10.45 -1.63
C VAL A 115 -4.62 -11.53 -2.01
N THR A 116 -4.69 -12.71 -1.36
CA THR A 116 -3.86 -13.86 -1.71
C THR A 116 -4.04 -14.28 -3.17
N ALA A 117 -5.29 -14.25 -3.68
CA ALA A 117 -5.58 -14.63 -5.06
C ALA A 117 -4.99 -13.63 -6.07
N VAL A 118 -5.07 -12.32 -5.78
CA VAL A 118 -4.40 -11.28 -6.59
C VAL A 118 -2.89 -11.50 -6.60
N ALA A 119 -2.29 -11.73 -5.43
CA ALA A 119 -0.86 -11.98 -5.31
C ALA A 119 -0.42 -13.25 -6.06
N ALA A 120 -1.21 -14.32 -6.00
CA ALA A 120 -0.93 -15.55 -6.74
C ALA A 120 -1.02 -15.35 -8.26
N ALA A 121 -2.00 -14.59 -8.74
CA ALA A 121 -2.16 -14.28 -10.16
C ALA A 121 -0.97 -13.46 -10.69
N LEU A 122 -0.56 -12.42 -9.97
CA LEU A 122 0.62 -11.62 -10.30
C LEU A 122 1.91 -12.46 -10.22
N GLY A 123 2.07 -13.25 -9.17
CA GLY A 123 3.24 -14.12 -8.98
C GLY A 123 3.38 -15.16 -10.08
N SER A 124 2.26 -15.75 -10.53
CA SER A 124 2.25 -16.68 -11.66
C SER A 124 2.59 -16.00 -12.99
N ALA A 125 2.18 -14.75 -13.18
CA ALA A 125 2.43 -14.03 -14.43
C ALA A 125 3.88 -13.53 -14.54
N TYR A 126 4.46 -13.08 -13.42
CA TYR A 126 5.82 -12.51 -13.38
C TYR A 126 6.90 -13.51 -12.96
N GLY A 127 6.53 -14.68 -12.41
CA GLY A 127 7.50 -15.59 -11.80
C GLY A 127 8.25 -14.96 -10.62
N ALA A 128 7.59 -14.05 -9.89
CA ALA A 128 8.20 -13.21 -8.86
C ALA A 128 7.49 -13.34 -7.51
N GLN A 129 8.21 -12.99 -6.43
CA GLN A 129 7.60 -12.84 -5.12
C GLN A 129 6.70 -11.60 -5.10
N ILE A 130 5.50 -11.75 -4.55
CA ILE A 130 4.53 -10.65 -4.43
C ILE A 130 4.32 -10.30 -2.95
N GLY A 131 4.54 -9.03 -2.63
CA GLY A 131 4.13 -8.42 -1.36
C GLY A 131 2.84 -7.62 -1.54
N ALA A 132 2.06 -7.49 -0.48
CA ALA A 132 0.86 -6.67 -0.46
C ALA A 132 0.78 -5.85 0.83
N ASN A 133 0.48 -4.56 0.68
CA ASN A 133 0.28 -3.62 1.78
C ASN A 133 -1.10 -2.96 1.64
N VAL A 134 -1.72 -2.60 2.76
CA VAL A 134 -2.97 -1.82 2.78
C VAL A 134 -2.67 -0.43 3.33
N TYR A 135 -3.15 0.59 2.62
CA TYR A 135 -3.06 1.98 3.04
C TYR A 135 -4.47 2.51 3.27
N CYS A 136 -4.77 2.93 4.49
CA CYS A 136 -6.05 3.51 4.86
C CYS A 136 -5.83 4.94 5.38
N SER A 137 -6.41 5.91 4.70
CA SER A 137 -6.26 7.33 4.98
C SER A 137 -7.59 8.04 4.80
N PHE A 138 -7.84 9.07 5.60
CA PHE A 138 -9.00 9.96 5.47
C PHE A 138 -8.53 11.33 4.97
N GLU A 139 -9.48 12.20 4.61
CA GLU A 139 -9.17 13.55 4.16
C GLU A 139 -8.26 14.30 5.14
N GLY A 140 -7.41 15.17 4.58
CA GLY A 140 -6.53 16.05 5.34
C GLY A 140 -5.05 15.76 5.10
N VAL A 141 -4.39 15.18 6.10
CA VAL A 141 -2.92 15.13 6.17
C VAL A 141 -2.35 14.04 5.26
N ARG A 142 -1.43 14.43 4.37
CA ARG A 142 -0.70 13.49 3.51
C ARG A 142 0.28 12.64 4.34
N ALA A 143 0.21 11.33 4.15
CA ALA A 143 1.06 10.35 4.84
C ALA A 143 2.51 10.37 4.35
N PHE A 144 2.71 10.53 3.04
CA PHE A 144 4.00 10.36 2.35
C PHE A 144 4.27 11.55 1.42
N GLY A 145 5.55 11.87 1.24
CA GLY A 145 6.01 12.82 0.23
C GLY A 145 6.20 12.13 -1.13
N SER A 146 6.61 12.88 -2.15
CA SER A 146 7.05 12.27 -3.42
C SER A 146 8.21 11.30 -3.17
N HIS A 147 8.12 10.11 -3.75
CA HIS A 147 9.12 9.03 -3.68
C HIS A 147 8.96 8.11 -4.89
N TYR A 148 9.86 7.14 -5.02
CA TYR A 148 9.72 5.99 -5.89
C TYR A 148 9.93 4.72 -5.07
N ASP A 149 9.49 3.60 -5.62
CA ASP A 149 9.78 2.26 -5.11
C ASP A 149 10.80 1.54 -6.00
N ASN A 150 11.51 0.58 -5.45
CA ASN A 150 12.48 -0.27 -6.15
C ASN A 150 11.85 -1.53 -6.78
N HIS A 151 10.54 -1.53 -7.00
CA HIS A 151 9.76 -2.65 -7.52
C HIS A 151 8.55 -2.17 -8.32
N HIS A 152 7.95 -3.06 -9.10
CA HIS A 152 6.69 -2.80 -9.79
C HIS A 152 5.53 -2.74 -8.79
N VAL A 153 4.66 -1.73 -8.93
CA VAL A 153 3.52 -1.52 -8.03
C VAL A 153 2.21 -1.62 -8.79
N PHE A 154 1.32 -2.49 -8.32
CA PHE A 154 -0.08 -2.54 -8.74
C PHE A 154 -0.95 -1.97 -7.61
N VAL A 155 -1.61 -0.84 -7.87
CA VAL A 155 -2.51 -0.21 -6.90
C VAL A 155 -3.97 -0.56 -7.22
N VAL A 156 -4.68 -1.13 -6.24
CA VAL A 156 -6.12 -1.39 -6.32
C VAL A 156 -6.84 -0.53 -5.29
N GLN A 157 -7.60 0.47 -5.75
CA GLN A 157 -8.48 1.27 -4.88
C GLN A 157 -9.74 0.46 -4.59
N THR A 158 -10.02 0.16 -3.31
CA THR A 158 -11.17 -0.67 -2.92
C THR A 158 -12.31 0.11 -2.26
N GLU A 159 -12.01 1.23 -1.60
CA GLU A 159 -13.01 2.06 -0.90
C GLU A 159 -12.64 3.54 -1.01
N GLY A 160 -13.64 4.42 -1.16
CA GLY A 160 -13.43 5.87 -1.26
C GLY A 160 -12.63 6.31 -2.47
N GLU A 161 -12.03 7.51 -2.38
CA GLU A 161 -11.27 8.13 -3.46
C GLU A 161 -9.90 8.61 -3.01
N LYS A 162 -8.96 8.69 -3.96
CA LYS A 162 -7.61 9.19 -3.72
C LYS A 162 -7.03 9.82 -4.98
N VAL A 163 -6.52 11.03 -4.84
CA VAL A 163 -5.76 11.69 -5.91
C VAL A 163 -4.33 11.15 -5.91
N TRP A 164 -3.92 10.56 -7.03
CA TRP A 164 -2.57 10.11 -7.29
C TRP A 164 -1.91 11.03 -8.30
N ASN A 165 -0.79 11.63 -7.90
CA ASN A 165 0.08 12.36 -8.83
C ASN A 165 1.28 11.47 -9.15
N LEU A 166 1.36 11.04 -10.41
CA LEU A 166 2.54 10.37 -10.95
C LEU A 166 3.37 11.41 -11.69
N TYR A 167 4.69 11.27 -11.65
CA TYR A 167 5.59 12.28 -12.21
C TYR A 167 6.50 11.69 -13.29
N GLY A 168 6.86 12.52 -14.27
CA GLY A 168 7.54 12.07 -15.48
C GLY A 168 9.00 11.63 -15.29
N ASN A 169 9.70 12.11 -14.25
CA ASN A 169 11.07 11.67 -14.00
C ASN A 169 11.06 10.36 -13.20
N ARG A 170 11.86 9.40 -13.67
CA ARG A 170 12.07 8.09 -13.02
C ARG A 170 13.54 7.87 -12.69
N ALA A 171 13.81 7.12 -11.63
CA ALA A 171 15.13 6.53 -11.42
C ALA A 171 15.31 5.36 -12.40
N GLU A 172 16.51 5.19 -12.93
CA GLU A 172 16.86 4.08 -13.81
C GLU A 172 17.25 2.86 -12.96
N ASN A 173 16.45 1.79 -13.01
CA ASN A 173 16.68 0.52 -12.31
C ASN A 173 17.15 0.66 -10.84
N PRO A 174 16.41 1.39 -9.98
CA PRO A 174 16.84 1.60 -8.61
C PRO A 174 16.82 0.30 -7.82
N THR A 175 17.92 -0.02 -7.13
CA THR A 175 18.02 -1.19 -6.25
C THR A 175 17.83 -0.83 -4.77
N GLU A 176 17.97 0.45 -4.43
CA GLU A 176 17.90 0.96 -3.05
C GLU A 176 16.94 2.14 -2.96
N ASN A 177 16.26 2.21 -1.81
CA ASN A 177 15.43 3.35 -1.45
C ASN A 177 16.27 4.35 -0.65
N PRO A 178 16.33 5.63 -1.06
CA PRO A 178 16.99 6.66 -0.27
C PRO A 178 16.37 6.78 1.12
N ALA A 179 17.20 7.11 2.11
CA ALA A 179 16.71 7.37 3.45
C ALA A 179 15.69 8.51 3.44
N ASP A 180 14.59 8.32 4.16
CA ASP A 180 13.50 9.30 4.25
C ASP A 180 13.88 10.47 5.18
N THR A 181 14.66 11.42 4.65
CA THR A 181 15.11 12.63 5.36
C THR A 181 14.48 13.90 4.75
N PRO A 182 14.48 15.03 5.47
CA PRO A 182 14.04 16.31 4.92
C PRO A 182 14.75 16.69 3.61
N GLU A 183 16.05 16.41 3.51
CA GLU A 183 16.88 16.69 2.33
C GLU A 183 16.46 15.83 1.13
N THR A 184 16.27 14.52 1.36
CA THR A 184 15.79 13.59 0.32
C THR A 184 14.40 13.98 -0.19
N ARG A 185 13.49 14.35 0.72
CA ARG A 185 12.13 14.81 0.34
C ARG A 185 12.20 16.09 -0.50
N LEU A 186 13.03 17.06 -0.10
CA LEU A 186 13.20 18.30 -0.85
C LEU A 186 13.81 18.04 -2.23
N PHE A 187 14.75 17.10 -2.33
CA PHE A 187 15.31 16.66 -3.61
C PHE A 187 14.19 16.14 -4.51
N PHE A 188 13.37 15.19 -4.07
CA PHE A 188 12.27 14.65 -4.88
C PHE A 188 11.23 15.69 -5.28
N GLU A 189 10.84 16.59 -4.38
CA GLU A 189 9.92 17.68 -4.72
C GLU A 189 10.45 18.57 -5.84
N LYS A 190 11.77 18.79 -5.90
CA LYS A 190 12.44 19.59 -6.94
C LYS A 190 12.70 18.83 -8.23
N THR A 191 12.91 17.51 -8.17
CA THR A 191 13.41 16.71 -9.30
C THR A 191 12.39 15.77 -9.92
N ARG A 192 11.19 15.62 -9.35
CA ARG A 192 10.15 14.71 -9.86
C ARG A 192 9.66 14.97 -11.29
N GLY A 193 9.82 16.19 -11.81
CA GLY A 193 9.30 16.57 -13.13
C GLY A 193 7.79 16.88 -13.12
N PRO A 194 7.15 17.01 -14.31
CA PRO A 194 5.73 17.32 -14.41
C PRO A 194 4.86 16.13 -14.01
N VAL A 195 3.59 16.39 -13.66
CA VAL A 195 2.58 15.35 -13.49
C VAL A 195 2.26 14.74 -14.86
N VAL A 196 2.16 13.40 -14.93
CA VAL A 196 1.89 12.62 -16.15
C VAL A 196 0.65 11.76 -16.02
#